data_AF-A0A059WNL4-F1
#
_entry.id   AF-A0A059WNL4-F1
#
_cell.length_a   1.000
_cell.length_b   1.000
_cell.length_c   1.000
_cell.angle_alpha   90.00
_cell.angle_beta   90.00
_cell.angle_gamma   90.00
#
_symmetry.space_group_name_H-M   'P 1'
#
loop_
_entity.id
_entity.type
_entity.pdbx_description
1 polymer ?
#
loop_
_entity_poly.entity_id
_entity_poly.type
_entity_poly.pdbx_seq_one_letter_code
_entity_poly.pdbx_strand_id
1 'polypeptide(L)'
;MPNHVYVTVTERQPVILWQQDNGYTWIDPKGVAFRPRGDATGLVSVIGLTTPPAGIALLDDPFSPLPFMEKELVDAILVLAPNVPGGSTMLFDPTYGLGWNDTRGWQAFFGTSSKDMALKVRVYQSLVDSLISRNKVPEFISVVYPDAPFYRMAEVEESIEDDGQE
;
A
#
# COMPACT_ATOMS: atom_id res chain seq x y z
N MET A 1 -13.03 -9.86 55.00
CA MET A 1 -13.65 -10.10 53.68
C MET A 1 -12.54 -10.03 52.63
N PRO A 2 -12.45 -10.92 51.62
CA PRO A 2 -11.38 -10.85 50.63
C PRO A 2 -11.77 -9.92 49.48
N ASN A 3 -10.97 -8.87 49.25
CA ASN A 3 -11.11 -7.98 48.10
C ASN A 3 -10.57 -8.68 46.85
N HIS A 4 -11.46 -9.08 45.95
CA HIS A 4 -11.08 -9.54 44.62
C HIS A 4 -11.35 -8.42 43.61
N VAL A 5 -10.35 -8.14 42.77
CA VAL A 5 -10.47 -7.25 41.62
C VAL A 5 -10.40 -8.12 40.37
N TYR A 6 -11.42 -8.06 39.53
CA TYR A 6 -11.44 -8.72 38.22
C TYR A 6 -11.07 -7.70 37.15
N VAL A 7 -10.01 -7.98 36.39
CA VAL A 7 -9.57 -7.18 35.25
C VAL A 7 -9.68 -8.05 34.00
N THR A 8 -10.39 -7.57 32.99
CA THR A 8 -10.48 -8.20 31.66
C THR A 8 -9.61 -7.42 30.68
N VAL A 9 -8.71 -8.11 29.98
CA VAL A 9 -7.83 -7.52 28.96
C VAL A 9 -8.13 -8.18 27.62
N THR A 10 -8.32 -7.39 26.57
CA THR A 10 -8.46 -7.86 25.19
C THR A 10 -7.23 -7.41 24.41
N GLU A 11 -6.46 -8.36 23.88
CA GLU A 11 -5.30 -8.05 23.05
C GLU A 11 -5.72 -7.66 21.63
N ARG A 12 -5.07 -6.65 21.06
CA ARG A 12 -5.29 -6.21 19.68
C ARG A 12 -4.66 -7.20 18.70
N GLN A 13 -5.39 -7.52 17.64
CA GLN A 13 -4.92 -8.40 16.58
C GLN A 13 -4.29 -7.57 15.45
N PRO A 14 -2.98 -7.72 15.16
CA PRO A 14 -2.32 -7.00 14.07
C PRO A 14 -2.76 -7.54 12.71
N VAL A 15 -2.87 -6.65 11.72
CA VAL A 15 -3.14 -7.04 10.31
C VAL A 15 -2.13 -6.46 9.33
N ILE A 16 -1.48 -5.34 9.69
CA ILE A 16 -0.48 -4.67 8.86
C ILE A 16 0.82 -4.52 9.65
N LEU A 17 1.93 -4.80 8.99
CA LEU A 17 3.27 -4.39 9.39
C LEU A 17 3.62 -3.13 8.60
N TRP A 18 3.60 -1.98 9.26
CA TRP A 18 3.99 -0.70 8.65
C TRP A 18 5.47 -0.45 8.89
N GLN A 19 6.23 -0.17 7.83
CA GLN A 19 7.65 0.12 7.87
C GLN A 19 7.91 1.54 7.37
N GLN A 20 8.63 2.35 8.14
CA GLN A 20 8.96 3.73 7.80
C GLN A 20 10.20 4.17 8.57
N ASP A 21 11.08 4.97 7.96
CA ASP A 21 12.25 5.59 8.61
C ASP A 21 13.09 4.60 9.43
N ASN A 22 13.33 3.40 8.87
CA ASN A 22 14.08 2.30 9.50
C ASN A 22 13.42 1.70 10.77
N GLY A 23 12.19 2.11 11.10
CA GLY A 23 11.35 1.57 12.15
C GLY A 23 10.16 0.77 11.61
N TYR A 24 9.47 0.08 12.49
CA TYR A 24 8.25 -0.66 12.14
C TYR A 24 7.24 -0.68 13.31
N THR A 25 5.97 -0.72 12.96
CA THR A 25 4.85 -0.84 13.92
C THR A 25 3.81 -1.81 13.39
N TRP A 26 3.04 -2.42 14.28
CA TRP A 26 1.84 -3.15 13.89
C TRP A 26 0.64 -2.21 13.90
N ILE A 27 -0.28 -2.46 12.97
CA ILE A 27 -1.55 -1.74 12.86
C ILE A 27 -2.69 -2.78 12.88
N ASP A 28 -3.73 -2.50 13.65
CA ASP A 28 -4.94 -3.32 13.74
C ASP A 28 -6.00 -2.93 12.68
N PRO A 29 -7.12 -3.68 12.55
CA PRO A 29 -8.18 -3.36 11.58
C PRO A 29 -8.85 -1.99 11.78
N LYS A 30 -8.64 -1.34 12.93
CA LYS A 30 -9.18 -0.03 13.27
C LYS A 30 -8.18 1.11 12.98
N GLY A 31 -6.98 0.78 12.48
CA GLY A 31 -5.94 1.76 12.16
C GLY A 31 -5.10 2.19 13.36
N VAL A 32 -5.21 1.51 14.50
CA VAL A 32 -4.43 1.85 15.70
C VAL A 32 -3.07 1.17 15.63
N ALA A 33 -2.01 1.97 15.75
CA ALA A 33 -0.65 1.48 15.81
C ALA A 33 -0.26 1.04 17.22
N PHE A 34 0.48 -0.06 17.32
CA PHE A 34 1.03 -0.55 18.56
C PHE A 34 2.36 -1.27 18.31
N ARG A 35 3.20 -1.29 19.35
CA ARG A 35 4.49 -1.97 19.27
C ARG A 35 4.29 -3.47 19.03
N PRO A 36 5.04 -4.07 18.10
CA PRO A 36 5.08 -5.52 17.92
C PRO A 36 5.38 -6.25 19.21
N ARG A 37 4.63 -7.32 19.48
CA ARG A 37 4.81 -8.18 20.66
C ARG A 37 4.76 -9.64 20.22
N GLY A 38 5.87 -10.35 20.38
CA GLY A 38 5.98 -11.74 19.94
C GLY A 38 5.89 -11.88 18.43
N ASP A 39 5.39 -13.03 17.97
CA ASP A 39 5.26 -13.38 16.57
C ASP A 39 3.82 -13.16 16.08
N ALA A 40 3.67 -12.56 14.91
CA ALA A 40 2.41 -12.47 14.19
C ALA A 40 2.60 -12.91 12.74
N THR A 41 1.75 -13.84 12.29
CA THR A 41 1.81 -14.42 10.93
C THR A 41 0.75 -13.79 10.05
N GLY A 42 1.03 -13.68 8.74
CA GLY A 42 0.04 -13.22 7.76
C GLY A 42 -0.18 -11.70 7.73
N LEU A 43 0.74 -10.92 8.30
CA LEU A 43 0.69 -9.46 8.23
C LEU A 43 0.97 -8.97 6.81
N VAL A 44 0.19 -8.00 6.35
CA VAL A 44 0.50 -7.28 5.12
C VAL A 44 1.63 -6.29 5.42
N SER A 45 2.78 -6.47 4.76
CA SER A 45 3.91 -5.55 4.89
C SER A 45 3.74 -4.37 3.94
N VAL A 46 3.81 -3.15 4.47
CA VAL A 46 3.70 -1.91 3.70
C VAL A 46 4.85 -0.97 4.06
N ILE A 47 5.57 -0.50 3.04
CA ILE A 47 6.59 0.55 3.18
C ILE A 47 5.91 1.91 3.03
N GLY A 48 5.87 2.69 4.10
CA GLY A 48 5.44 4.09 4.07
C GLY A 48 6.57 5.00 3.65
N LEU A 49 6.40 5.75 2.55
CA LEU A 49 7.32 6.84 2.20
C LEU A 49 7.11 8.07 3.09
N THR A 50 5.93 8.19 3.69
CA THR A 50 5.58 9.20 4.69
C THR A 50 4.65 8.61 5.73
N THR A 51 4.46 9.32 6.83
CA THR A 51 3.40 9.03 7.80
C THR A 51 2.03 9.01 7.11
N PRO A 52 1.19 7.98 7.33
CA PRO A 52 -0.13 7.91 6.72
C PRO A 52 -1.07 8.96 7.34
N PRO A 53 -2.18 9.29 6.66
CA PRO A 53 -3.25 10.08 7.26
C PRO A 53 -3.76 9.40 8.54
N ALA A 54 -3.79 10.14 9.64
CA ALA A 54 -4.28 9.64 10.92
C ALA A 54 -5.81 9.52 10.90
N GLY A 55 -6.33 8.48 11.56
CA GLY A 55 -7.77 8.31 11.70
C GLY A 55 -8.35 9.20 12.79
N ILE A 56 -9.68 9.27 12.83
CA ILE A 56 -10.43 9.95 13.88
C ILE A 56 -10.67 9.04 15.09
N ALA A 57 -10.88 9.66 16.25
CA ALA A 57 -11.25 8.92 17.46
C ALA A 57 -12.57 8.15 17.24
N LEU A 58 -12.59 6.89 17.67
CA LEU A 58 -13.75 6.02 17.57
C LEU A 58 -14.72 6.34 18.70
N LEU A 59 -15.96 6.71 18.36
CA LEU A 59 -16.97 7.12 19.34
C LEU A 59 -17.46 5.95 20.23
N ASP A 60 -17.34 4.72 19.75
CA ASP A 60 -17.71 3.49 20.43
C ASP A 60 -16.65 3.00 21.43
N ASP A 61 -15.43 3.55 21.38
CA ASP A 61 -14.34 3.23 22.31
C ASP A 61 -13.55 4.50 22.67
N PRO A 62 -14.06 5.31 23.62
CA PRO A 62 -13.44 6.58 24.01
C PRO A 62 -12.08 6.42 24.71
N PHE A 63 -11.71 5.20 25.08
CA PHE A 63 -10.41 4.89 25.68
C PHE A 63 -9.40 4.34 24.66
N SER A 64 -9.83 4.10 23.41
CA SER A 64 -8.91 3.74 22.35
C SER A 64 -7.98 4.92 22.05
N PRO A 65 -6.67 4.66 21.85
CA PRO A 65 -5.77 5.64 21.27
C PRO A 65 -6.30 6.14 19.92
N LEU A 66 -5.89 7.35 19.56
CA LEU A 66 -6.16 7.90 18.24
C LEU A 66 -5.54 6.98 17.16
N PRO A 67 -6.29 6.59 16.12
CA PRO A 67 -5.73 5.75 15.06
C PRO A 67 -4.57 6.45 14.35
N PHE A 68 -3.48 5.72 14.18
CA PHE A 68 -2.30 6.17 13.43
C PHE A 68 -2.59 6.24 11.93
N MET A 69 -3.51 5.39 11.46
CA MET A 69 -3.92 5.28 10.07
C MET A 69 -5.44 5.36 9.96
N GLU A 70 -5.94 6.04 8.94
CA GLU A 70 -7.37 6.00 8.61
C GLU A 70 -7.85 4.56 8.34
N LYS A 71 -9.04 4.23 8.84
CA LYS A 71 -9.63 2.90 8.63
C LYS A 71 -9.81 2.57 7.15
N GLU A 72 -10.20 3.55 6.33
CA GLU A 72 -10.36 3.36 4.88
C GLU A 72 -9.03 2.94 4.22
N LEU A 73 -7.91 3.51 4.67
CA LEU A 73 -6.59 3.14 4.17
C LEU A 73 -6.20 1.71 4.59
N VAL A 74 -6.52 1.31 5.83
CA VAL A 74 -6.36 -0.09 6.29
C VAL A 74 -7.17 -1.03 5.40
N ASP A 75 -8.45 -0.73 5.17
CA ASP A 75 -9.32 -1.54 4.31
C ASP A 75 -8.77 -1.62 2.88
N ALA A 76 -8.29 -0.51 2.33
CA ALA A 76 -7.68 -0.46 1.00
C ALA A 76 -6.40 -1.32 0.90
N ILE A 77 -5.54 -1.29 1.92
CA ILE A 77 -4.34 -2.13 2.01
C ILE A 77 -4.73 -3.61 1.98
N LEU A 78 -5.69 -4.02 2.81
CA LEU A 78 -6.12 -5.41 2.92
C LEU A 78 -6.79 -5.92 1.65
N VAL A 79 -7.53 -5.08 0.93
CA VAL A 79 -8.13 -5.42 -0.37
C VAL A 79 -7.07 -5.51 -1.47
N LEU A 80 -6.04 -4.65 -1.42
CA LEU A 80 -4.99 -4.62 -2.45
C LEU A 80 -3.97 -5.75 -2.27
N ALA A 81 -3.65 -6.13 -1.04
CA ALA A 81 -2.56 -7.07 -0.71
C ALA A 81 -2.58 -8.40 -1.48
N PRO A 82 -3.74 -9.08 -1.65
CA PRO A 82 -3.79 -10.34 -2.40
C PRO A 82 -3.43 -10.21 -3.89
N ASN A 83 -3.41 -8.98 -4.43
CA ASN A 83 -3.13 -8.68 -5.83
C ASN A 83 -1.69 -8.24 -6.09
N VAL A 84 -0.88 -8.08 -5.03
CA VAL A 84 0.53 -7.72 -5.15
C VAL A 84 1.29 -8.89 -5.79
N PRO A 85 2.03 -8.67 -6.90
CA PRO A 85 2.80 -9.72 -7.54
C PRO A 85 3.87 -10.29 -6.60
N GLY A 86 4.19 -11.58 -6.75
CA GLY A 86 5.25 -12.22 -5.98
C GLY A 86 6.59 -11.50 -6.14
N GLY A 87 7.28 -11.26 -5.03
CA GLY A 87 8.57 -10.54 -5.01
C GLY A 87 8.43 -9.00 -5.04
N SER A 88 7.24 -8.47 -5.28
CA SER A 88 6.97 -7.04 -5.18
C SER A 88 6.74 -6.64 -3.72
N THR A 89 7.01 -5.38 -3.39
CA THR A 89 6.74 -4.81 -2.07
C THR A 89 5.66 -3.75 -2.17
N MET A 90 4.64 -3.83 -1.31
CA MET A 90 3.62 -2.81 -1.22
C MET A 90 4.20 -1.54 -0.60
N LEU A 91 3.83 -0.40 -1.17
CA LEU A 91 4.27 0.91 -0.71
C LEU A 91 3.08 1.87 -0.62
N PHE A 92 3.23 2.87 0.24
CA PHE A 92 2.32 4.01 0.34
C PHE A 92 3.09 5.28 0.00
N ASP A 93 2.58 6.01 -0.99
CA ASP A 93 3.05 7.32 -1.40
C ASP A 93 1.98 8.38 -1.07
N PRO A 94 2.36 9.54 -0.51
CA PRO A 94 1.40 10.59 -0.14
C PRO A 94 0.68 11.22 -1.33
N THR A 95 1.26 11.18 -2.53
CA THR A 95 0.72 11.76 -3.76
C THR A 95 -0.15 10.75 -4.51
N TYR A 96 0.32 9.51 -4.66
CA TYR A 96 -0.34 8.50 -5.49
C TYR A 96 -1.11 7.43 -4.70
N GLY A 97 -0.96 7.40 -3.38
CA GLY A 97 -1.60 6.43 -2.49
C GLY A 97 -0.90 5.07 -2.49
N LEU A 98 -1.69 4.00 -2.42
CA LEU A 98 -1.17 2.63 -2.36
C LEU A 98 -0.65 2.18 -3.72
N GLY A 99 0.46 1.45 -3.69
CA GLY A 99 1.08 0.91 -4.87
C GLY A 99 2.07 -0.20 -4.58
N TRP A 100 2.80 -0.60 -5.61
CA TRP A 100 3.96 -1.48 -5.47
C TRP A 100 4.99 -1.19 -6.56
N ASN A 101 6.23 -1.58 -6.28
CA ASN A 101 7.26 -1.72 -7.30
C ASN A 101 7.17 -3.13 -7.87
N ASP A 102 6.86 -3.24 -9.15
CA ASP A 102 6.80 -4.51 -9.85
C ASP A 102 8.22 -4.99 -10.17
N THR A 103 8.50 -6.27 -9.93
CA THR A 103 9.79 -6.89 -10.26
C THR A 103 10.14 -6.80 -11.75
N ARG A 104 9.15 -6.56 -12.62
CA ARG A 104 9.31 -6.33 -14.05
C ARG A 104 9.75 -4.91 -14.42
N GLY A 105 9.90 -4.00 -13.44
CA GLY A 105 10.60 -2.73 -13.61
C GLY A 105 9.76 -1.45 -13.60
N TRP A 106 8.47 -1.52 -13.26
CA TRP A 106 7.61 -0.32 -13.16
C TRP A 106 7.00 -0.14 -11.79
N GLN A 107 6.57 1.08 -11.50
CA GLN A 107 5.77 1.41 -10.32
C GLN A 107 4.28 1.42 -10.68
N ALA A 108 3.45 0.83 -9.83
CA ALA A 108 2.00 0.75 -10.02
C ALA A 108 1.27 1.41 -8.84
N PHE A 109 0.30 2.30 -9.11
CA PHE A 109 -0.46 3.01 -8.08
C PHE A 109 -1.97 2.92 -8.26
N PHE A 110 -2.70 2.83 -7.14
CA PHE A 110 -4.14 2.55 -7.07
C PHE A 110 -4.91 3.56 -6.22
N GLY A 111 -4.24 4.50 -5.55
CA GLY A 111 -4.85 5.46 -4.65
C GLY A 111 -5.12 4.86 -3.27
N THR A 112 -6.00 5.50 -2.48
CA THR A 112 -6.25 5.15 -1.07
C THR A 112 -7.65 4.60 -0.80
N SER A 113 -8.53 4.59 -1.80
CA SER A 113 -9.93 4.15 -1.67
C SER A 113 -10.08 2.65 -1.87
N SER A 114 -10.73 1.98 -0.93
CA SER A 114 -11.06 0.55 -1.02
C SER A 114 -12.23 0.25 -1.97
N LYS A 115 -13.15 1.21 -2.16
CA LYS A 115 -14.43 1.02 -2.87
C LYS A 115 -14.29 0.49 -4.29
N ASP A 116 -13.38 1.07 -5.06
CA ASP A 116 -13.17 0.72 -6.47
C ASP A 116 -11.90 -0.09 -6.69
N MET A 117 -11.26 -0.55 -5.61
CA MET A 117 -9.94 -1.18 -5.68
C MET A 117 -9.95 -2.43 -6.58
N ALA A 118 -10.98 -3.26 -6.48
CA ALA A 118 -11.13 -4.44 -7.33
C ALA A 118 -11.25 -4.09 -8.82
N LEU A 119 -11.93 -2.99 -9.16
CA LEU A 119 -12.00 -2.50 -10.53
C LEU A 119 -10.63 -1.99 -11.01
N LYS A 120 -9.95 -1.19 -10.18
CA LYS A 120 -8.61 -0.65 -10.50
C LYS A 120 -7.59 -1.76 -10.77
N VAL A 121 -7.61 -2.82 -9.96
CA VAL A 121 -6.75 -3.99 -10.17
C VAL A 121 -7.03 -4.67 -11.52
N ARG A 122 -8.30 -4.84 -11.91
CA ARG A 122 -8.65 -5.42 -13.23
C ARG A 122 -8.20 -4.54 -14.40
N VAL A 123 -8.34 -3.22 -14.26
CA VAL A 123 -7.89 -2.25 -15.26
C VAL A 123 -6.36 -2.30 -15.38
N TYR A 124 -5.65 -2.34 -14.25
CA TYR A 124 -4.20 -2.52 -14.22
C TYR A 124 -3.76 -3.81 -14.94
N GLN A 125 -4.37 -4.95 -14.63
CA GLN A 125 -4.03 -6.23 -15.26
C GLN A 125 -4.23 -6.17 -16.78
N SER A 126 -5.39 -5.67 -17.23
CA SER A 126 -5.68 -5.49 -18.66
C SER A 126 -4.67 -4.58 -19.36
N LEU A 127 -4.27 -3.48 -18.70
CA LEU A 127 -3.30 -2.54 -19.24
C LEU A 127 -1.90 -3.18 -19.34
N VAL A 128 -1.46 -3.88 -18.30
CA VAL A 128 -0.19 -4.59 -18.28
C VAL A 128 -0.14 -5.66 -19.38
N ASP A 129 -1.17 -6.50 -19.50
CA ASP A 129 -1.25 -7.52 -20.55
C ASP A 129 -1.20 -6.90 -21.96
N SER A 130 -1.87 -5.76 -22.13
CA SER A 130 -1.84 -5.02 -23.38
C SER A 130 -0.47 -4.41 -23.69
N LEU A 131 0.28 -3.94 -22.70
CA LEU A 131 1.62 -3.39 -22.90
C LEU A 131 2.64 -4.51 -23.21
N ILE A 132 2.58 -5.60 -22.46
CA ILE A 132 3.47 -6.77 -22.65
C ILE A 132 3.24 -7.43 -24.01
N SER A 133 1.99 -7.61 -24.45
CA SER A 133 1.69 -8.16 -25.78
C SER A 133 2.20 -7.30 -26.93
N ARG A 134 2.48 -6.01 -26.67
CA ARG A 134 3.09 -5.07 -27.62
C ARG A 134 4.59 -4.87 -27.39
N ASN A 135 5.20 -5.70 -26.54
CA ASN A 135 6.61 -5.63 -26.14
C ASN A 135 7.02 -4.24 -25.61
N LYS A 136 6.10 -3.55 -24.92
CA LYS A 136 6.32 -2.25 -24.28
C LYS A 136 6.45 -2.45 -22.77
N VAL A 137 7.53 -1.93 -22.20
CA VAL A 137 7.74 -1.91 -20.74
C VAL A 137 7.55 -0.47 -20.26
N PRO A 138 6.49 -0.19 -19.47
CA PRO A 138 6.34 1.12 -18.85
C PRO A 138 7.36 1.29 -17.72
N GLU A 139 7.56 2.51 -17.27
CA GLU A 139 8.24 2.80 -16.00
C GLU A 139 7.24 3.14 -14.88
N PHE A 140 6.04 3.58 -15.25
CA PHE A 140 5.01 4.02 -14.32
C PHE A 140 3.62 3.68 -14.85
N ILE A 141 2.76 3.19 -13.96
CA ILE A 141 1.34 2.94 -14.21
C ILE A 141 0.53 3.49 -13.03
N SER A 142 -0.44 4.35 -13.31
CA SER A 142 -1.42 4.83 -12.33
C SER A 142 -2.82 4.46 -12.78
N VAL A 143 -3.55 3.82 -11.88
CA VAL A 143 -4.96 3.46 -12.03
C VAL A 143 -5.78 4.08 -10.90
N VAL A 144 -5.32 5.22 -10.36
CA VAL A 144 -6.06 5.99 -9.35
C VAL A 144 -7.45 6.35 -9.86
N TYR A 145 -7.55 6.70 -11.15
CA TYR A 145 -8.80 6.92 -11.88
C TYR A 145 -9.00 5.78 -12.89
N PRO A 146 -9.91 4.82 -12.63
CA PRO A 146 -10.06 3.62 -13.46
C PRO A 146 -10.61 3.90 -14.86
N ASP A 147 -11.30 5.03 -15.05
CA ASP A 147 -11.83 5.52 -16.32
C ASP A 147 -10.76 6.22 -17.19
N ALA A 148 -9.67 6.69 -16.57
CA ALA A 148 -8.55 7.34 -17.25
C ALA A 148 -7.20 6.86 -16.69
N PRO A 149 -6.84 5.57 -16.90
CA PRO A 149 -5.55 5.06 -16.46
C PRO A 149 -4.41 5.75 -17.21
N PHE A 150 -3.34 6.06 -16.49
CA PHE A 150 -2.15 6.73 -17.02
C PHE A 150 -0.95 5.79 -16.97
N TYR A 151 -0.13 5.79 -18.02
CA TYR A 151 1.16 5.12 -18.02
C TYR A 151 2.22 6.00 -18.67
N ARG A 152 3.47 5.83 -18.24
CA ARG A 152 4.64 6.51 -18.80
C ARG A 152 5.67 5.47 -19.22
N MET A 153 6.30 5.69 -20.36
CA MET A 153 7.39 4.88 -20.88
C MET A 153 8.72 5.46 -20.39
N ALA A 154 9.75 4.61 -20.28
CA ALA A 154 11.10 5.10 -20.09
C ALA A 154 11.49 6.00 -21.27
N GLU A 155 12.06 7.16 -20.99
CA GLU A 155 12.69 8.00 -22.01
C GLU A 155 13.89 7.21 -22.56
N VAL A 156 13.83 6.84 -23.83
CA VAL A 156 15.00 6.32 -24.54
C VAL A 156 15.77 7.56 -24.97
N GLU A 157 16.84 7.91 -24.27
CA GLU A 157 17.85 8.80 -24.84
C GLU A 157 18.44 8.08 -26.06
N GLU A 158 17.90 8.37 -27.25
CA GLU A 158 18.59 8.01 -28.49
C GLU A 158 19.90 8.79 -28.51
N SER A 159 20.99 8.13 -28.15
CA SER A 159 22.33 8.59 -28.44
C SER A 159 22.45 8.70 -29.95
N ILE A 160 22.29 9.91 -30.48
CA ILE A 160 22.68 10.25 -31.84
C ILE A 160 24.20 10.08 -31.86
N GLU A 161 24.67 8.92 -32.30
CA GLU A 161 26.03 8.78 -32.82
C GLU A 161 26.10 9.67 -34.07
N ASP A 162 26.58 10.89 -33.85
CA ASP A 162 27.04 11.80 -34.89
C ASP A 162 28.31 11.21 -35.50
N ASP A 163 28.16 10.19 -36.34
CA ASP A 163 29.24 9.65 -37.16
C ASP A 163 29.37 10.53 -38.41
N GLY A 164 29.70 11.79 -38.17
CA GLY A 164 30.19 12.73 -39.15
C GLY A 164 31.69 12.87 -38.99
N GLN A 165 32.48 12.08 -39.73
CA GLN A 165 33.76 12.55 -40.26
C GLN A 165 33.99 12.07 -41.70
N GLU A 166 34.52 13.02 -42.46
CA GLU A 166 34.74 13.12 -43.91
C GLU A 166 35.66 12.06 -44.53
#